data_AF-A0A8H6LP83-F1
#
_entry.id   AF-A0A8H6LP83-F1
#
_cell.length_a   1.000
_cell.length_b   1.000
_cell.length_c   1.000
_cell.angle_alpha   90.00
_cell.angle_beta   90.00
_cell.angle_gamma   90.00
#
_symmetry.space_group_name_H-M   'P 1'
#
loop_
_entity.id
_entity.type
_entity.pdbx_description
1 polymer ?
#
loop_
_entity_poly.entity_id
_entity_poly.type
_entity_poly.pdbx_seq_one_letter_code
_entity_poly.pdbx_strand_id
1 'polypeptide(L)'
;MYWSCQMYSGIDPSIKEYIPLFCEEAERRWTDEKATDSLLNLASTQLLGLAYLGDGKDHYVLTYVSEANAMATRMGLFGVDPTEAACKAQEMTPALHNGTSYTAWGTFNCIV
;
A
#
# COMPACT_ATOMS: atom_id res chain seq x y z
N MET A 1 -9.96 1.53 -6.54
CA MET A 1 -10.56 1.94 -7.83
C MET A 1 -9.72 2.95 -8.60
N TYR A 2 -9.05 3.91 -7.96
CA TYR A 2 -8.21 4.90 -8.65
C TYR A 2 -7.16 4.26 -9.59
N TRP A 3 -6.31 3.38 -9.07
CA TRP A 3 -5.30 2.65 -9.87
C TRP A 3 -5.90 1.84 -11.02
N SER A 4 -6.97 1.08 -10.76
CA SER A 4 -7.59 0.22 -11.78
C SER A 4 -8.24 1.02 -12.91
N CYS A 5 -8.88 2.16 -12.58
CA CYS A 5 -9.48 3.05 -13.58
C CYS A 5 -8.41 3.70 -14.46
N GLN A 6 -7.27 4.10 -13.88
CA GLN A 6 -6.11 4.59 -14.63
C GLN A 6 -5.68 3.56 -15.69
N MET A 7 -5.42 2.32 -15.28
CA MET A 7 -4.97 1.26 -16.20
C MET A 7 -6.02 0.91 -17.26
N TYR A 8 -7.29 0.81 -16.87
CA TYR A 8 -8.36 0.40 -17.79
C TYR A 8 -8.76 1.51 -18.77
N SER A 9 -8.45 2.78 -18.48
CA SER A 9 -8.73 3.90 -19.38
C SER A 9 -8.03 3.83 -20.74
N GLY A 10 -6.96 3.02 -20.84
CA GLY A 10 -6.30 2.70 -22.10
C GLY A 10 -7.11 1.74 -23.00
N ILE A 11 -8.02 0.97 -22.42
CA ILE A 11 -8.93 0.05 -23.11
C ILE A 11 -10.28 0.74 -23.36
N ASP A 12 -10.84 1.36 -22.32
CA ASP A 12 -12.10 2.09 -22.38
C ASP A 12 -11.90 3.54 -21.96
N PRO A 13 -11.81 4.48 -22.93
CA PRO A 13 -11.62 5.89 -22.65
C PRO A 13 -12.76 6.53 -21.84
N SER A 14 -13.96 5.94 -21.81
CA SER A 14 -15.08 6.48 -21.02
C SER A 14 -14.74 6.51 -19.53
N ILE A 15 -13.86 5.60 -19.08
CA ILE A 15 -13.47 5.48 -17.68
C ILE A 15 -12.65 6.68 -17.17
N LYS A 16 -12.11 7.50 -18.08
CA LYS A 16 -11.33 8.70 -17.71
C LYS A 16 -12.12 9.68 -16.85
N GLU A 17 -13.44 9.74 -16.99
CA GLU A 17 -14.28 10.64 -16.18
C GLU A 17 -14.29 10.27 -14.68
N TYR A 18 -14.09 8.99 -14.35
CA TYR A 18 -14.12 8.50 -12.97
C TYR A 18 -12.76 8.58 -12.26
N ILE A 19 -11.67 8.73 -13.00
CA ILE A 19 -10.32 8.82 -12.45
C ILE A 19 -10.21 9.92 -11.38
N PRO A 20 -10.61 11.19 -11.63
CA PRO A 20 -10.53 12.23 -10.61
C PRO A 20 -11.42 11.94 -9.40
N LEU A 21 -12.61 11.37 -9.60
CA LEU A 21 -13.55 11.04 -8.52
C LEU A 21 -12.97 9.96 -7.59
N PHE A 22 -12.35 8.92 -8.15
CA PHE A 22 -11.72 7.89 -7.36
C PHE A 22 -10.40 8.32 -6.74
N CYS A 23 -9.69 9.28 -7.35
CA CYS A 23 -8.53 9.93 -6.74
C CYS A 23 -8.93 10.65 -5.45
N GLU A 24 -9.96 11.51 -5.53
CA GLU A 24 -10.47 12.27 -4.38
C GLU A 24 -10.93 11.35 -3.25
N GLU A 25 -11.72 10.31 -3.55
CA GLU A 25 -12.16 9.36 -2.52
C GLU A 25 -10.97 8.57 -1.93
N ALA A 26 -9.95 8.23 -2.72
CA ALA A 26 -8.76 7.55 -2.22
C ALA A 26 -7.94 8.45 -1.28
N GLU A 27 -7.78 9.74 -1.61
CA GLU A 27 -7.13 10.73 -0.75
C GLU A 27 -7.90 10.95 0.55
N ARG A 28 -9.23 11.02 0.47
CA ARG A 28 -10.11 11.15 1.64
C ARG A 28 -9.98 9.96 2.57
N ARG A 29 -10.06 8.73 2.03
CA ARG A 29 -9.86 7.48 2.80
C ARG A 29 -8.48 7.41 3.41
N TRP A 30 -7.44 7.74 2.65
CA TRP A 30 -6.09 7.79 3.17
C TRP A 30 -5.98 8.74 4.36
N THR A 31 -6.56 9.94 4.26
CA THR A 31 -6.54 10.92 5.36
C THR A 31 -7.18 10.38 6.63
N ASP A 32 -8.31 9.67 6.50
CA ASP A 32 -9.03 9.07 7.62
C ASP A 32 -8.29 7.86 8.23
N GLU A 33 -7.60 7.06 7.40
CA GLU A 33 -7.13 5.72 7.76
C GLU A 33 -5.61 5.62 7.99
N LYS A 34 -4.81 6.61 7.57
CA LYS A 34 -3.33 6.57 7.62
C LYS A 34 -2.71 6.32 9.01
N ALA A 35 -3.44 6.67 10.07
CA ALA A 35 -3.00 6.47 11.45
C ALA A 35 -3.25 5.05 11.97
N THR A 36 -4.02 4.24 11.25
CA THR A 36 -4.34 2.85 11.63
C THR A 36 -3.40 1.89 10.90
N ASP A 37 -2.56 1.21 11.65
CA ASP A 37 -1.63 0.21 11.11
C ASP A 37 -2.39 -1.10 10.83
N SER A 38 -2.51 -1.46 9.55
CA SER A 38 -3.10 -2.72 9.12
C SER A 38 -2.55 -3.17 7.76
N LEU A 39 -2.59 -4.47 7.48
CA LEU A 39 -2.16 -5.01 6.19
C LEU A 39 -2.98 -4.41 5.03
N LEU A 40 -4.26 -4.13 5.28
CA LEU A 40 -5.16 -3.52 4.30
C LEU A 40 -4.76 -2.07 3.99
N ASN A 41 -4.46 -1.28 5.03
CA ASN A 41 -4.07 0.13 4.86
C ASN A 41 -2.69 0.24 4.20
N LEU A 42 -1.77 -0.67 4.55
CA LEU A 42 -0.46 -0.75 3.91
C LEU A 42 -0.58 -1.06 2.41
N ALA A 43 -1.36 -2.08 2.04
CA ALA A 43 -1.61 -2.43 0.65
C ALA A 43 -2.31 -1.28 -0.12
N SER A 44 -3.28 -0.61 0.53
CA SER A 44 -3.99 0.53 -0.05
C SER A 44 -3.06 1.71 -0.33
N THR A 45 -2.11 1.97 0.58
CA THR A 45 -1.10 3.03 0.42
C THR A 45 -0.19 2.76 -0.78
N GLN A 46 0.22 1.50 -0.98
CA GLN A 46 1.01 1.10 -2.16
C GLN A 46 0.24 1.29 -3.46
N LEU A 47 -1.03 0.85 -3.49
CA LEU A 47 -1.90 1.03 -4.66
C LEU A 47 -2.15 2.51 -4.97
N LEU A 48 -2.25 3.35 -3.94
CA LEU A 48 -2.37 4.79 -4.11
C LEU A 48 -1.10 5.39 -4.73
N GLY A 49 0.09 5.01 -4.23
CA GLY A 49 1.37 5.38 -4.84
C GLY A 49 1.46 4.96 -6.31
N LEU A 50 1.12 3.71 -6.64
CA LEU A 50 1.09 3.22 -8.02
C LEU A 50 0.09 3.96 -8.91
N ALA A 51 -1.05 4.40 -8.35
CA ALA A 51 -2.03 5.18 -9.09
C ALA A 51 -1.48 6.55 -9.50
N TYR A 52 -0.75 7.24 -8.60
CA TYR A 52 -0.09 8.50 -8.94
C TYR A 52 1.08 8.33 -9.91
N LEU A 53 1.79 7.20 -9.84
CA LEU A 53 2.81 6.86 -10.83
C LEU A 53 2.18 6.76 -12.24
N GLY A 54 1.03 6.07 -12.34
CA GLY A 54 0.28 5.99 -13.61
C GLY A 54 -0.24 7.35 -14.11
N ASP A 55 -0.54 8.27 -13.19
CA ASP A 55 -1.01 9.63 -13.49
C ASP A 55 0.13 10.61 -13.86
N GLY A 56 1.39 10.15 -13.83
CA GLY A 56 2.58 10.99 -14.09
C GLY A 56 2.89 12.00 -12.98
N LYS A 57 2.34 11.79 -11.78
CA LYS A 57 2.50 12.66 -10.62
C LYS A 57 3.56 12.10 -9.66
N ASP A 58 4.77 11.90 -10.19
CA ASP A 58 5.85 11.14 -9.55
C ASP A 58 6.25 11.66 -8.15
N HIS A 59 6.10 12.95 -7.89
CA HIS A 59 6.38 13.55 -6.58
C HIS A 59 5.49 13.02 -5.45
N TYR A 60 4.26 12.58 -5.75
CA TYR A 60 3.38 11.93 -4.77
C TYR A 60 3.78 10.47 -4.52
N VAL A 61 4.37 9.78 -5.50
CA VAL A 61 4.77 8.38 -5.37
C VAL A 61 5.76 8.19 -4.23
N LEU A 62 6.79 9.05 -4.17
CA LEU A 62 7.80 9.02 -3.10
C LEU A 62 7.18 9.24 -1.72
N THR A 63 6.14 10.08 -1.62
CA THR A 63 5.43 10.32 -0.36
C THR A 63 4.74 9.05 0.10
N TYR A 64 3.94 8.41 -0.75
CA TYR A 64 3.21 7.19 -0.37
C TYR A 64 4.12 5.98 -0.15
N VAL A 65 5.24 5.86 -0.86
CA VAL A 65 6.26 4.84 -0.59
C VAL A 65 6.90 5.06 0.79
N SER A 66 7.20 6.31 1.15
CA SER A 66 7.73 6.64 2.47
C SER A 66 6.73 6.31 3.59
N GLU A 67 5.45 6.65 3.41
CA GLU A 67 4.38 6.34 4.35
C GLU A 67 4.16 4.83 4.51
N ALA A 68 4.17 4.08 3.40
CA ALA A 68 4.09 2.61 3.42
C ALA A 68 5.29 1.99 4.17
N ASN A 69 6.51 2.50 3.94
CA ASN A 69 7.71 2.06 4.63
C ASN A 69 7.61 2.32 6.15
N ALA A 70 7.15 3.51 6.54
CA ALA A 70 6.96 3.86 7.94
C ALA A 70 5.92 2.96 8.62
N MET A 71 4.78 2.71 7.96
CA MET A 71 3.72 1.82 8.47
C MET A 71 4.23 0.37 8.62
N ALA A 72 4.89 -0.18 7.60
CA ALA A 72 5.42 -1.53 7.64
C ALA A 72 6.50 -1.71 8.73
N THR A 73 7.30 -0.68 8.99
CA THR A 73 8.27 -0.67 10.10
C THR A 73 7.56 -0.69 11.45
N ARG A 74 6.53 0.15 11.67
CA ARG A 74 5.74 0.13 12.92
C ARG A 74 5.04 -1.20 13.16
N MET A 75 4.57 -1.83 12.09
CA MET A 75 3.96 -3.16 12.11
C MET A 75 4.98 -4.30 12.35
N GLY A 76 6.28 -4.00 12.34
CA GLY A 76 7.32 -5.00 12.51
C GLY A 76 7.44 -5.99 11.36
N LEU A 77 7.09 -5.57 10.14
CA LEU A 77 7.19 -6.42 8.95
C LEU A 77 8.64 -6.62 8.50
N PHE A 78 9.49 -5.63 8.77
CA PHE A 78 10.93 -5.65 8.56
C PHE A 78 11.61 -4.66 9.49
N GLY A 79 12.94 -4.73 9.58
CA GLY A 79 13.72 -3.87 10.48
C GLY A 79 13.58 -4.22 11.96
N VAL A 80 13.10 -5.43 12.28
CA VAL A 80 12.94 -5.95 13.64
C VAL A 80 14.04 -6.96 13.96
N ASP A 81 14.35 -7.12 15.26
CA ASP A 81 15.27 -8.16 15.70
C ASP A 81 14.79 -9.56 15.25
N PRO A 82 15.65 -10.40 14.65
CA PRO A 82 15.25 -11.72 14.16
C PRO A 82 14.65 -12.62 15.24
N THR A 83 15.10 -12.49 16.49
CA THR A 83 14.62 -13.27 17.63
C THR A 83 13.20 -12.85 18.02
N GLU A 84 12.94 -11.54 18.01
CA GLU A 84 11.61 -10.99 18.27
C GLU A 84 10.63 -11.37 17.14
N ALA A 85 11.08 -11.29 15.88
CA ALA A 85 10.29 -11.69 14.72
C ALA A 85 9.93 -13.18 14.75
N ALA A 86 10.89 -14.04 15.09
CA ALA A 86 10.66 -15.49 15.21
C ALA A 86 9.67 -15.83 16.33
N CYS A 87 9.72 -15.10 17.45
CA CYS A 87 8.79 -15.29 18.56
C CYS A 87 7.36 -14.90 18.16
N LYS A 88 7.17 -13.71 17.57
CA LYS A 88 5.87 -13.26 17.03
C LYS A 88 5.31 -14.22 15.98
N ALA A 89 6.15 -14.75 15.09
CA ALA A 89 5.73 -15.70 14.06
C ALA A 89 5.15 -17.00 14.63
N GLN A 90 5.62 -17.46 15.79
CA GLN A 90 5.10 -18.67 16.45
C GLN A 90 3.70 -18.47 17.05
N GLU A 91 3.34 -17.23 17.37
CA GLU A 91 2.02 -16.87 17.93
C GLU A 91 0.96 -16.68 16.83
N MET A 92 1.37 -16.62 15.56
CA MET A 92 0.48 -16.36 14.43
C MET A 92 -0.18 -17.64 13.90
N THR A 93 -1.42 -17.50 13.42
CA THR A 93 -2.02 -18.56 12.60
C THR A 93 -1.25 -18.69 11.28
N PRO A 94 -1.24 -19.88 10.63
CA PRO A 94 -0.56 -20.06 9.36
C PRO A 94 -1.02 -19.06 8.26
N ALA A 95 -2.32 -18.73 8.25
CA ALA A 95 -2.87 -17.78 7.31
C ALA A 95 -2.34 -16.35 7.55
N LEU A 96 -2.30 -15.92 8.81
CA LEU A 96 -1.79 -14.59 9.17
C LEU A 96 -0.28 -14.49 8.95
N HIS A 97 0.47 -15.55 9.25
CA HIS A 97 1.89 -15.63 8.96
C HIS A 97 2.16 -15.44 7.47
N ASN A 98 1.49 -16.22 6.61
CA ASN A 98 1.63 -16.09 5.16
C ASN A 98 1.25 -14.71 4.64
N GLY A 99 0.13 -14.15 5.09
CA GLY A 99 -0.29 -12.80 4.72
C GLY A 99 0.75 -11.75 5.09
N THR A 100 1.29 -11.83 6.31
CA THR A 100 2.33 -10.93 6.80
C THR A 100 3.63 -11.08 6.01
N SER A 101 4.08 -12.31 5.71
CA SER A 101 5.27 -12.54 4.89
C SER A 101 5.11 -12.00 3.47
N TYR A 102 3.97 -12.24 2.82
CA TYR A 102 3.71 -11.72 1.47
C TYR A 102 3.63 -10.20 1.45
N THR A 103 2.97 -9.59 2.45
CA THR A 103 2.92 -8.13 2.56
C THR A 103 4.30 -7.53 2.84
N ALA A 104 5.10 -8.14 3.72
CA ALA A 104 6.47 -7.69 3.99
C ALA A 104 7.32 -7.72 2.70
N TRP A 105 7.28 -8.85 1.97
CA TRP A 105 7.98 -8.99 0.70
C TRP A 105 7.50 -8.02 -0.37
N GLY A 106 6.18 -7.88 -0.54
CA GLY A 106 5.60 -6.93 -1.49
C GLY A 106 6.00 -5.49 -1.18
N THR A 107 5.95 -5.10 0.09
CA THR A 107 6.32 -3.75 0.54
C THR A 107 7.79 -3.45 0.31
N PHE A 108 8.68 -4.40 0.62
CA PHE A 108 10.10 -4.24 0.38
C PHE A 108 10.39 -3.98 -1.11
N ASN A 109 9.74 -4.72 -2.02
CA ASN A 109 9.92 -4.53 -3.47
C ASN A 109 9.32 -3.22 -4.02
N CYS A 110 8.48 -2.51 -3.26
CA CYS A 110 8.00 -1.19 -3.65
C CYS A 110 8.94 -0.05 -3.22
N ILE A 111 9.93 -0.32 -2.35
CA ILE A 111 10.86 0.67 -1.81
C ILE A 111 12.20 0.67 -2.57
N VAL A 112 12.56 -0.46 -3.20
CA VAL A 112 13.86 -0.68 -3.88
C VAL A 112 13.78 -0.39 -5.37
#